data_AF-A0A3E2HKR1-F1
#
_entry.id   AF-A0A3E2HKR1-F1
#
_cell.length_a   1.000
_cell.length_b   1.000
_cell.length_c   1.000
_cell.angle_alpha   90.00
_cell.angle_beta   90.00
_cell.angle_gamma   90.00
#
_symmetry.space_group_name_H-M   'P 1'
#
loop_
_entity.id
_entity.type
_entity.pdbx_description
1 polymer ?
#
loop_
_entity_poly.entity_id
_entity_poly.type
_entity_poly.pdbx_seq_one_letter_code
_entity_poly.pdbx_strand_id
1 'polypeptide(L)'
;MSPRDNEYQKDESRNSGPIYTSINAADSDDNIDIVYHPPRRVDRNPVCILLISAVASLILGFLAGNISQILPTPRIFSCRNPVVRKEWRVLSFDERQEYYRAVKCLAARPSRLGLNGTVYDDFAWIHTLSSAKTHNTSSFMPWHRAVLNLYENILVEECAFTGHMPYWDWTLDWADLAHSSIWDPISGFGGDGEPNGTMQVGWGRCLDRLWWQWQQVDPARRLLDYSGLYDTDSGGQATLEDDLSLGGLAKDVTVGDVMDTQGECQ
;
A
#
# COMPACT_ATOMS: atom_id res chain seq x y z
N MET A 1 25.53 -53.75 -17.62
CA MET A 1 26.37 -53.06 -16.63
C MET A 1 25.46 -52.78 -15.43
N SER A 2 25.78 -53.40 -14.30
CA SER A 2 24.91 -53.54 -13.12
C SER A 2 24.49 -52.20 -12.50
N PRO A 3 23.29 -52.09 -11.90
CA PRO A 3 22.83 -50.90 -11.19
C PRO A 3 23.56 -50.74 -9.85
N ARG A 4 23.73 -49.50 -9.39
CA ARG A 4 24.13 -49.19 -8.01
C ARG A 4 22.99 -48.47 -7.31
N ASP A 5 22.30 -49.23 -6.48
CA ASP A 5 21.38 -48.77 -5.44
C ASP A 5 22.18 -48.06 -4.34
N ASN A 6 21.66 -46.95 -3.83
CA ASN A 6 22.06 -46.41 -2.53
C ASN A 6 20.79 -46.27 -1.68
N GLU A 7 20.62 -47.29 -0.85
CA GLU A 7 19.60 -47.48 0.16
C GLU A 7 19.86 -46.55 1.36
N TYR A 8 18.81 -45.84 1.79
CA TYR A 8 18.80 -45.06 3.02
C TYR A 8 18.41 -46.01 4.17
N GLN A 9 19.40 -46.52 4.89
CA GLN A 9 19.17 -47.34 6.10
C GLN A 9 19.30 -46.53 7.39
N LYS A 10 18.32 -46.79 8.25
CA LYS A 10 18.10 -46.36 9.62
C LYS A 10 18.91 -47.27 10.54
N ASP A 11 19.58 -46.75 11.57
CA ASP A 11 19.95 -47.61 12.71
C ASP A 11 19.86 -46.88 14.06
N GLU A 12 19.08 -47.49 14.94
CA GLU A 12 18.89 -47.21 16.36
C GLU A 12 19.79 -48.15 17.18
N SER A 13 19.88 -47.90 18.51
CA SER A 13 20.49 -48.74 19.56
C SER A 13 21.96 -48.42 19.90
N ARG A 14 22.47 -48.47 21.15
CA ARG A 14 22.03 -48.85 22.52
C ARG A 14 23.17 -48.36 23.47
N ASN A 15 22.90 -47.67 24.59
CA ASN A 15 22.66 -48.16 25.95
C ASN A 15 23.90 -48.34 26.89
N SER A 16 23.80 -47.70 28.07
CA SER A 16 24.18 -48.13 29.44
C SER A 16 25.63 -48.46 29.88
N GLY A 17 26.06 -47.76 30.96
CA GLY A 17 26.77 -48.30 32.15
C GLY A 17 28.28 -48.56 32.06
N PRO A 18 29.06 -48.38 33.16
CA PRO A 18 29.06 -49.39 34.22
C PRO A 18 29.15 -48.89 35.68
N ILE A 19 28.85 -49.82 36.59
CA ILE A 19 28.91 -49.78 38.06
C ILE A 19 30.13 -50.58 38.53
N TYR A 20 30.82 -50.13 39.59
CA TYR A 20 31.44 -50.97 40.63
C TYR A 20 31.34 -50.18 41.95
N THR A 21 30.88 -50.72 43.08
CA THR A 21 31.47 -51.87 43.80
C THR A 21 30.43 -52.82 44.42
N SER A 22 30.85 -54.08 44.49
CA SER A 22 30.21 -55.30 45.02
C SER A 22 29.89 -55.30 46.53
N ILE A 23 28.93 -56.14 46.94
CA ILE A 23 29.05 -57.25 47.92
C ILE A 23 27.85 -58.19 47.73
N ASN A 24 28.08 -59.51 47.81
CA ASN A 24 27.12 -60.60 47.59
C ASN A 24 26.35 -60.99 48.88
N ALA A 25 25.09 -61.41 48.65
CA ALA A 25 24.31 -62.48 49.30
C ALA A 25 24.26 -62.59 50.83
N ALA A 26 23.08 -62.38 51.42
CA ALA A 26 22.30 -63.39 52.17
C ALA A 26 21.17 -62.73 52.97
N ASP A 27 19.99 -63.36 52.90
CA ASP A 27 18.98 -63.60 53.94
C ASP A 27 18.59 -62.57 55.03
N SER A 28 17.27 -62.53 55.25
CA SER A 28 16.52 -62.17 56.47
C SER A 28 16.58 -60.74 57.05
N ASP A 29 15.39 -60.15 57.13
CA ASP A 29 14.89 -59.19 58.14
C ASP A 29 15.83 -58.10 58.65
N ASP A 30 15.73 -56.89 58.09
CA ASP A 30 15.99 -55.66 58.82
C ASP A 30 15.11 -54.51 58.31
N ASN A 31 14.23 -54.01 59.19
CA ASN A 31 13.41 -52.82 59.00
C ASN A 31 14.32 -51.58 58.94
N ILE A 32 14.38 -50.89 57.80
CA ILE A 32 14.96 -49.54 57.70
C ILE A 32 13.86 -48.51 57.94
N ASP A 33 13.89 -47.88 59.11
CA ASP A 33 13.09 -46.69 59.42
C ASP A 33 13.56 -45.50 58.58
N ILE A 34 12.75 -45.09 57.59
CA ILE A 34 12.96 -43.86 56.84
C ILE A 34 12.43 -42.68 57.66
N VAL A 35 13.33 -41.96 58.33
CA VAL A 35 13.00 -40.70 59.02
C VAL A 35 12.77 -39.60 57.98
N TYR A 36 11.52 -39.19 57.81
CA TYR A 36 11.14 -38.06 56.96
C TYR A 36 11.46 -36.73 57.65
N HIS A 37 12.46 -35.99 57.15
CA HIS A 37 12.71 -34.61 57.54
C HIS A 37 11.92 -33.65 56.62
N PRO A 38 11.00 -32.82 57.13
CA PRO A 38 10.35 -31.81 56.31
C PRO A 38 11.38 -30.78 55.81
N PRO A 39 11.22 -30.23 54.59
CA PRO A 39 12.14 -29.23 54.07
C PRO A 39 12.15 -28.00 54.98
N ARG A 40 13.36 -27.53 55.34
CA ARG A 40 13.54 -26.30 56.12
C ARG A 40 12.89 -25.14 55.37
N ARG A 41 12.01 -24.39 56.04
CA ARG A 41 11.53 -23.09 55.54
C ARG A 41 12.74 -22.20 55.32
N VAL A 42 12.95 -21.79 54.07
CA VAL A 42 13.82 -20.67 53.76
C VAL A 42 13.04 -19.42 54.13
N ASP A 43 13.43 -18.75 55.21
CA ASP A 43 12.86 -17.47 55.59
C ASP A 43 13.18 -16.45 54.49
N ARG A 44 12.20 -16.21 53.62
CA ARG A 44 12.29 -15.16 52.60
C ARG A 44 12.23 -13.82 53.30
N ASN A 45 13.38 -13.17 53.42
CA ASN A 45 13.47 -11.83 53.98
C ASN A 45 12.63 -10.86 53.12
N PRO A 46 11.57 -10.23 53.66
CA PRO A 46 10.66 -9.37 52.89
C PRO A 46 11.40 -8.19 52.24
N VAL A 47 12.55 -7.80 52.79
CA VAL A 47 13.42 -6.75 52.24
C VAL A 47 14.01 -7.15 50.87
N CYS A 48 14.41 -8.41 50.68
CA CYS A 48 14.95 -8.87 49.39
C CYS A 48 13.89 -8.90 48.29
N ILE A 49 12.65 -9.25 48.62
CA ILE A 49 11.54 -9.29 47.64
C ILE A 49 11.18 -7.88 47.18
N LEU A 50 11.12 -6.93 48.13
CA LEU A 50 10.81 -5.53 47.83
C LEU A 50 11.91 -4.85 47.00
N LEU A 51 13.19 -5.18 47.26
CA LEU A 51 14.32 -4.66 46.47
C LEU A 51 14.33 -5.22 45.04
N ILE A 52 14.06 -6.51 44.86
CA ILE A 52 14.00 -7.13 43.52
C ILE A 52 12.81 -6.58 42.71
N SER A 53 11.65 -6.38 43.34
CA SER A 53 10.50 -5.78 42.65
C SER A 53 10.73 -4.32 42.27
N ALA A 54 11.38 -3.53 43.14
CA ALA A 54 11.68 -2.12 42.85
C ALA A 54 12.66 -1.97 41.68
N VAL A 55 13.68 -2.83 41.61
CA VAL A 55 14.64 -2.84 40.49
C VAL A 55 13.98 -3.30 39.19
N ALA A 56 13.11 -4.32 39.24
CA ALA A 56 12.37 -4.78 38.06
C ALA A 56 11.41 -3.71 37.52
N SER A 57 10.73 -2.97 38.40
CA SER A 57 9.84 -1.86 38.00
C SER A 57 10.61 -0.67 37.42
N LEU A 58 11.81 -0.36 37.94
CA LEU A 58 12.69 0.67 37.38
C LEU A 58 13.22 0.29 35.98
N ILE A 59 13.57 -0.97 35.75
CA ILE A 59 14.03 -1.46 34.44
C ILE A 59 12.88 -1.49 33.42
N LEU A 60 11.67 -1.91 33.81
CA LEU A 60 10.49 -1.83 32.93
C LEU A 60 10.13 -0.38 32.58
N GLY A 61 10.24 0.56 33.53
CA GLY A 61 9.99 1.97 33.30
C GLY A 61 11.01 2.60 32.34
N PHE A 62 12.28 2.21 32.44
CA PHE A 62 13.35 2.66 31.53
C PHE A 62 13.22 2.08 30.12
N LEU A 63 12.78 0.83 29.98
CA LEU A 63 12.53 0.20 28.67
C LEU A 63 11.26 0.76 28.00
N ALA A 64 10.20 1.04 28.77
CA ALA A 64 8.97 1.64 28.25
C ALA A 64 9.15 3.13 27.85
N GLY A 65 9.99 3.88 28.57
CA GLY A 65 10.22 5.31 28.32
C GLY A 65 10.97 5.63 27.02
N ASN A 66 11.61 4.64 26.38
CA ASN A 66 12.41 4.84 25.16
C ASN A 66 11.73 4.36 23.87
N ILE A 67 10.57 3.70 23.94
CA ILE A 67 9.86 3.19 22.74
C ILE A 67 8.95 4.26 22.11
N SER A 68 8.51 5.26 22.88
CA SER A 68 7.58 6.30 22.39
C SER A 68 8.21 7.34 21.44
N GLN A 69 9.48 7.22 21.06
CA GLN A 69 10.14 8.17 20.15
C GLN A 69 10.61 7.57 18.81
N ILE A 70 10.29 6.30 18.52
CA ILE A 70 10.78 5.63 17.30
C ILE A 70 9.71 5.52 16.20
N LEU A 71 8.44 5.87 16.46
CA LEU A 71 7.47 6.00 15.38
C LEU A 71 7.69 7.36 14.70
N PRO A 72 8.18 7.42 13.45
CA PRO A 72 8.21 8.67 12.72
C PRO A 72 6.75 9.14 12.60
N THR A 73 6.42 10.26 13.23
CA THR A 73 5.20 10.99 12.87
C THR A 73 5.22 11.19 11.36
N PRO A 74 4.14 10.84 10.64
CA PRO A 74 4.07 11.09 9.21
C PRO A 74 4.42 12.54 8.95
N ARG A 75 5.45 12.79 8.14
CA ARG A 75 5.79 14.16 7.72
C ARG A 75 4.67 14.60 6.79
N ILE A 76 3.66 15.27 7.34
CA ILE A 76 2.71 16.04 6.53
C ILE A 76 3.50 17.21 5.96
N PHE A 77 3.88 17.09 4.69
CA PHE A 77 4.51 18.19 3.98
C PHE A 77 3.44 19.22 3.66
N SER A 78 3.55 20.41 4.25
CA SER A 78 2.64 21.51 3.93
C SER A 78 3.14 22.24 2.70
N CYS A 79 2.46 22.08 1.57
CA CYS A 79 2.76 22.87 0.38
C CYS A 79 2.32 24.32 0.58
N ARG A 80 3.24 25.26 0.37
CA ARG A 80 2.93 26.70 0.49
C ARG A 80 2.06 27.22 -0.65
N ASN A 81 2.19 26.64 -1.84
CA ASN A 81 1.42 27.03 -3.02
C ASN A 81 0.93 25.76 -3.74
N PRO A 82 -0.12 25.10 -3.23
CA PRO A 82 -0.62 23.89 -3.83
C PRO A 82 -1.27 24.19 -5.18
N VAL A 83 -1.12 23.25 -6.12
CA VAL A 83 -1.88 23.26 -7.38
C VAL A 83 -3.38 23.18 -7.08
N VAL A 84 -4.19 23.97 -7.79
CA VAL A 84 -5.65 23.97 -7.67
C VAL A 84 -6.28 23.47 -8.96
N ARG A 85 -6.79 22.23 -8.93
CA ARG A 85 -7.63 21.68 -10.00
C ARG A 85 -9.02 22.32 -9.94
N LYS A 86 -9.47 22.86 -11.08
CA LYS A 86 -10.75 23.58 -11.20
C LYS A 86 -11.85 22.70 -11.77
N GLU A 87 -13.09 22.99 -11.39
CA GLU A 87 -14.27 22.37 -11.99
C GLU A 87 -14.45 22.84 -13.43
N TRP A 88 -14.83 21.94 -14.34
CA TRP A 88 -14.96 22.19 -15.78
C TRP A 88 -15.70 23.50 -16.14
N ARG A 89 -16.83 23.79 -15.49
CA ARG A 89 -17.66 24.97 -15.77
C ARG A 89 -17.03 26.27 -15.30
N VAL A 90 -16.05 26.20 -14.39
CA VAL A 90 -15.32 27.38 -13.89
C VAL A 90 -14.20 27.79 -14.84
N LEU A 91 -13.70 26.88 -15.68
CA LEU A 91 -12.69 27.22 -16.69
C LEU A 91 -13.29 28.18 -17.73
N SER A 92 -12.51 29.20 -18.09
CA SER A 92 -12.75 30.03 -19.26
C SER A 92 -12.68 29.21 -20.56
N PHE A 93 -13.22 29.75 -21.65
CA PHE A 93 -13.16 29.11 -22.95
C PHE A 93 -11.71 28.80 -23.37
N ASP A 94 -10.80 29.74 -23.18
CA ASP A 94 -9.39 29.59 -23.54
C ASP A 94 -8.69 28.51 -22.68
N GLU A 95 -8.98 28.43 -21.38
CA GLU A 95 -8.46 27.36 -20.51
C GLU A 95 -8.93 25.97 -20.98
N ARG A 96 -10.20 25.85 -21.43
CA ARG A 96 -10.72 24.59 -21.97
C ARG A 96 -10.05 24.22 -23.30
N GLN A 97 -9.90 25.19 -24.21
CA GLN A 97 -9.22 24.96 -25.48
C GLN A 97 -7.75 24.61 -25.29
N GLU A 98 -7.09 25.21 -24.29
CA GLU A 98 -5.70 24.90 -23.94
C GLU A 98 -5.55 23.46 -23.43
N TYR A 99 -6.47 22.99 -22.57
CA TYR A 99 -6.52 21.58 -22.18
C TYR A 99 -6.71 20.67 -23.40
N TYR A 100 -7.64 21.00 -24.30
CA TYR A 100 -7.85 20.21 -25.52
C TYR A 100 -6.66 20.18 -26.46
N ARG A 101 -5.99 21.31 -26.65
CA ARG A 101 -4.76 21.39 -27.44
C ARG A 101 -3.71 20.44 -26.88
N ALA A 102 -3.52 20.41 -25.57
CA ALA A 102 -2.54 19.56 -24.92
C ALA A 102 -2.90 18.07 -25.05
N VAL A 103 -4.17 17.69 -24.83
CA VAL A 103 -4.63 16.30 -25.00
C VAL A 103 -4.48 15.82 -26.45
N LYS A 104 -4.89 16.64 -27.43
CA LYS A 104 -4.72 16.32 -28.86
C LYS A 104 -3.25 16.18 -29.25
N CYS A 105 -2.37 16.97 -28.62
CA CYS A 105 -0.94 16.82 -28.80
C CYS A 105 -0.45 15.45 -28.30
N LEU A 106 -0.85 14.98 -27.12
CA LEU A 106 -0.49 13.63 -26.65
C LEU A 106 -1.00 12.53 -27.58
N ALA A 107 -2.21 12.68 -28.10
CA ALA A 107 -2.81 11.77 -29.07
C ALA A 107 -2.19 11.85 -30.48
N ALA A 108 -1.18 12.69 -30.69
CA ALA A 108 -0.42 12.77 -31.94
C ALA A 108 1.06 12.40 -31.75
N ARG A 109 1.53 12.25 -30.51
CA ARG A 109 2.92 11.92 -30.21
C ARG A 109 3.14 10.42 -30.20
N PRO A 110 4.23 9.90 -30.78
CA PRO A 110 4.56 8.48 -30.72
C PRO A 110 4.67 7.98 -29.27
N SER A 111 4.23 6.76 -29.02
CA SER A 111 4.34 6.06 -27.73
C SER A 111 5.72 6.21 -27.07
N ARG A 112 5.75 6.53 -25.77
CA ARG A 112 6.96 6.49 -24.93
C ARG A 112 7.43 5.05 -24.67
N LEU A 113 6.49 4.11 -24.67
CA LEU A 113 6.75 2.68 -24.46
C LEU A 113 7.30 1.99 -25.73
N GLY A 114 7.41 2.72 -26.84
CA GLY A 114 7.83 2.15 -28.13
C GLY A 114 6.80 1.20 -28.75
N LEU A 115 5.54 1.29 -28.31
CA LEU A 115 4.44 0.50 -28.84
C LEU A 115 3.91 1.12 -30.14
N ASN A 116 3.13 0.35 -30.90
CA ASN A 116 2.41 0.89 -32.05
C ASN A 116 1.20 1.70 -31.55
N GLY A 117 1.36 3.01 -31.45
CA GLY A 117 0.35 3.93 -30.93
C GLY A 117 0.96 5.25 -30.49
N THR A 118 0.21 5.97 -29.67
CA THR A 118 0.56 7.30 -29.19
C THR A 118 0.82 7.33 -27.69
N VAL A 119 1.36 8.44 -27.18
CA VAL A 119 1.48 8.65 -25.72
C VAL A 119 0.11 8.58 -25.04
N TYR A 120 -0.96 9.03 -25.72
CA TYR A 120 -2.32 8.89 -25.22
C TYR A 120 -2.73 7.40 -25.09
N ASP A 121 -2.36 6.58 -26.07
CA ASP A 121 -2.64 5.13 -26.06
C ASP A 121 -1.83 4.38 -24.99
N ASP A 122 -0.64 4.87 -24.62
CA ASP A 122 0.17 4.29 -23.54
C ASP A 122 -0.59 4.26 -22.21
N PHE A 123 -1.41 5.28 -21.91
CA PHE A 123 -2.23 5.31 -20.71
C PHE A 123 -3.29 4.18 -20.70
N ALA A 124 -3.92 3.92 -21.84
CA ALA A 124 -4.86 2.80 -21.97
C ALA A 124 -4.14 1.44 -21.86
N TRP A 125 -2.91 1.36 -22.37
CA TRP A 125 -2.07 0.17 -22.27
C TRP A 125 -1.68 -0.14 -20.83
N ILE A 126 -1.13 0.82 -20.08
CA ILE A 126 -0.73 0.61 -18.68
C ILE A 126 -1.95 0.31 -17.80
N HIS A 127 -3.11 0.90 -18.11
CA HIS A 127 -4.35 0.62 -17.39
C HIS A 127 -4.78 -0.84 -17.58
N THR A 128 -4.71 -1.36 -18.81
CA THR A 128 -4.96 -2.77 -19.10
C THR A 128 -4.01 -3.68 -18.33
N LEU A 129 -2.70 -3.37 -18.34
CA LEU A 129 -1.68 -4.17 -17.67
C LEU A 129 -1.85 -4.22 -16.15
N SER A 130 -2.24 -3.10 -15.54
CA SER A 130 -2.34 -2.98 -14.08
C SER A 130 -3.74 -3.32 -13.53
N SER A 131 -4.72 -3.62 -14.38
CA SER A 131 -6.13 -3.75 -14.01
C SER A 131 -6.38 -4.72 -12.82
N ALA A 132 -5.81 -5.93 -12.85
CA ALA A 132 -6.02 -6.94 -11.80
C ALA A 132 -5.56 -6.46 -10.40
N LYS A 133 -4.45 -5.72 -10.34
CA LYS A 133 -3.89 -5.20 -9.09
C LYS A 133 -4.52 -3.90 -8.61
N THR A 134 -5.30 -3.24 -9.46
CA THR A 134 -5.78 -1.87 -9.22
C THR A 134 -7.29 -1.77 -9.16
N HIS A 135 -8.05 -2.75 -9.64
CA HIS A 135 -9.51 -2.75 -9.60
C HIS A 135 -10.03 -3.78 -8.59
N ASN A 136 -10.99 -3.37 -7.76
CA ASN A 136 -11.49 -4.17 -6.63
C ASN A 136 -10.40 -4.53 -5.59
N THR A 137 -9.33 -3.73 -5.54
CA THR A 137 -8.23 -3.83 -4.59
C THR A 137 -8.07 -2.52 -3.82
N SER A 138 -7.20 -2.54 -2.79
CA SER A 138 -6.90 -1.34 -1.99
C SER A 138 -6.20 -0.27 -2.82
N SER A 139 -5.36 -0.68 -3.77
CA SER A 139 -4.58 0.18 -4.65
C SER A 139 -5.41 1.01 -5.63
N PHE A 140 -6.73 0.79 -5.72
CA PHE A 140 -7.61 1.49 -6.66
C PHE A 140 -7.44 3.01 -6.58
N MET A 141 -7.66 3.61 -5.41
CA MET A 141 -7.57 5.08 -5.32
C MET A 141 -6.13 5.60 -5.49
N PRO A 142 -5.11 5.04 -4.81
CA PRO A 142 -3.72 5.47 -4.97
C PRO A 142 -3.19 5.36 -6.40
N TRP A 143 -3.44 4.23 -7.08
CA TRP A 143 -2.94 4.01 -8.43
C TRP A 143 -3.55 5.00 -9.43
N HIS A 144 -4.87 5.22 -9.37
CA HIS A 144 -5.52 6.18 -10.26
C HIS A 144 -5.03 7.60 -10.01
N ARG A 145 -4.79 8.00 -8.75
CA ARG A 145 -4.17 9.29 -8.43
C ARG A 145 -2.76 9.40 -9.05
N ALA A 146 -1.92 8.38 -8.88
CA ALA A 146 -0.59 8.35 -9.47
C ALA A 146 -0.62 8.52 -11.00
N VAL A 147 -1.56 7.85 -11.67
CA VAL A 147 -1.75 7.95 -13.13
C VAL A 147 -2.25 9.33 -13.55
N LEU A 148 -3.17 9.94 -12.80
CA LEU A 148 -3.64 11.31 -13.08
C LEU A 148 -2.51 12.33 -12.97
N ASN A 149 -1.64 12.19 -11.97
CA ASN A 149 -0.48 13.06 -11.80
C ASN A 149 0.56 12.84 -12.89
N LEU A 150 0.81 11.59 -13.26
CA LEU A 150 1.66 11.27 -14.41
C LEU A 150 1.09 11.87 -15.70
N TYR A 151 -0.21 11.78 -15.92
CA TYR A 151 -0.89 12.34 -17.08
C TYR A 151 -0.70 13.86 -17.18
N GLU A 152 -0.93 14.58 -16.07
CA GLU A 152 -0.72 16.01 -15.98
C GLU A 152 0.75 16.40 -16.23
N ASN A 153 1.70 15.69 -15.60
CA ASN A 153 3.13 15.95 -15.81
C ASN A 153 3.54 15.74 -17.27
N ILE A 154 3.05 14.68 -17.92
CA ILE A 154 3.33 14.42 -19.33
C ILE A 154 2.70 15.48 -20.24
N LEU A 155 1.48 15.97 -19.95
CA LEU A 155 0.89 17.11 -20.67
C LEU A 155 1.80 18.36 -20.60
N VAL A 156 2.36 18.65 -19.42
CA VAL A 156 3.27 19.78 -19.20
C VAL A 156 4.58 19.58 -19.96
N GLU A 157 5.26 18.45 -19.75
CA GLU A 157 6.57 18.14 -20.33
C GLU A 157 6.55 18.08 -21.86
N GLU A 158 5.52 17.44 -22.42
CA GLU A 158 5.48 17.14 -23.84
C GLU A 158 4.72 18.18 -24.62
N CYS A 159 3.57 18.59 -24.10
CA CYS A 159 2.63 19.41 -24.84
C CYS A 159 2.63 20.86 -24.38
N ALA A 160 3.56 21.25 -23.52
CA ALA A 160 3.69 22.59 -22.95
C ALA A 160 2.37 23.09 -22.36
N PHE A 161 1.62 22.18 -21.72
CA PHE A 161 0.40 22.54 -21.02
C PHE A 161 0.74 23.43 -19.83
N THR A 162 0.11 24.60 -19.73
CA THR A 162 0.34 25.55 -18.63
C THR A 162 -0.81 25.62 -17.64
N GLY A 163 -1.89 24.87 -17.91
CA GLY A 163 -3.04 24.78 -17.02
C GLY A 163 -2.90 23.66 -16.00
N HIS A 164 -4.01 23.34 -15.35
CA HIS A 164 -4.12 22.18 -14.49
C HIS A 164 -5.26 21.29 -14.95
N MET A 165 -5.15 19.99 -14.69
CA MET A 165 -6.17 19.02 -15.08
C MET A 165 -7.52 19.39 -14.44
N PRO A 166 -8.58 19.61 -15.24
CA PRO A 166 -9.89 19.94 -14.72
C PRO A 166 -10.59 18.70 -14.15
N TYR A 167 -11.63 18.91 -13.35
CA TYR A 167 -12.52 17.84 -12.91
C TYR A 167 -13.97 18.10 -13.32
N TRP A 168 -14.74 17.03 -13.50
CA TRP A 168 -16.17 17.06 -13.72
C TRP A 168 -16.93 16.79 -12.43
N ASP A 169 -17.69 17.79 -11.97
CA ASP A 169 -18.64 17.57 -10.87
C ASP A 169 -19.98 17.02 -11.40
N TRP A 170 -20.04 15.71 -11.57
CA TRP A 170 -21.22 15.00 -12.06
C TRP A 170 -22.45 15.14 -11.14
N THR A 171 -22.25 15.57 -9.88
CA THR A 171 -23.37 15.79 -8.95
C THR A 171 -24.23 17.00 -9.34
N LEU A 172 -23.73 17.86 -10.22
CA LEU A 172 -24.49 19.00 -10.75
C LEU A 172 -25.28 18.63 -12.01
N ASP A 173 -24.94 17.51 -12.65
CA ASP A 173 -25.58 17.00 -13.87
C ASP A 173 -26.37 15.71 -13.62
N TRP A 174 -26.55 15.31 -12.36
CA TRP A 174 -27.12 14.01 -11.97
C TRP A 174 -28.50 13.71 -12.58
N ALA A 175 -29.30 14.75 -12.83
CA ALA A 175 -30.64 14.65 -13.39
C ALA A 175 -30.63 14.45 -14.91
N ASP A 176 -29.58 14.91 -15.59
CA ASP A 176 -29.42 14.82 -17.04
C ASP A 176 -27.94 14.88 -17.42
N LEU A 177 -27.27 13.73 -17.32
CA LEU A 177 -25.83 13.62 -17.57
C LEU A 177 -25.46 13.88 -19.03
N ALA A 178 -26.36 13.56 -19.96
CA ALA A 178 -26.10 13.66 -21.40
C ALA A 178 -26.05 15.12 -21.87
N HIS A 179 -26.78 16.02 -21.20
CA HIS A 179 -26.74 17.46 -21.48
C HIS A 179 -25.73 18.25 -20.63
N SER A 180 -24.84 17.56 -19.90
CA SER A 180 -23.75 18.24 -19.19
C SER A 180 -22.89 19.05 -20.15
N SER A 181 -22.47 20.23 -19.71
CA SER A 181 -21.54 21.11 -20.44
C SER A 181 -20.21 20.45 -20.82
N ILE A 182 -19.86 19.32 -20.17
CA ILE A 182 -18.67 18.55 -20.54
C ILE A 182 -18.81 17.89 -21.92
N TRP A 183 -20.04 17.68 -22.41
CA TRP A 183 -20.33 17.08 -23.72
C TRP A 183 -20.66 18.13 -24.80
N ASP A 184 -20.55 19.42 -24.49
CA ASP A 184 -20.78 20.49 -25.47
C ASP A 184 -19.85 20.32 -26.68
N PRO A 185 -20.34 20.46 -27.94
CA PRO A 185 -19.55 20.17 -29.13
C PRO A 185 -18.46 21.21 -29.43
N ILE A 186 -18.48 22.38 -28.79
CA ILE A 186 -17.56 23.48 -29.06
C ILE A 186 -16.61 23.70 -27.87
N SER A 187 -17.19 23.74 -26.68
CA SER A 187 -16.56 24.09 -25.42
C SER A 187 -16.49 22.91 -24.44
N GLY A 188 -16.79 21.70 -24.93
CA GLY A 188 -16.78 20.40 -24.25
C GLY A 188 -16.06 19.34 -25.12
N PHE A 189 -16.07 18.09 -24.67
CA PHE A 189 -15.35 16.97 -25.29
C PHE A 189 -16.07 16.43 -26.54
N GLY A 190 -17.21 17.01 -26.90
CA GLY A 190 -18.14 16.43 -27.87
C GLY A 190 -19.15 15.49 -27.21
N GLY A 191 -20.21 15.14 -27.94
CA GLY A 191 -21.28 14.27 -27.48
C GLY A 191 -20.82 12.84 -27.17
N ASP A 192 -21.76 11.90 -27.15
CA ASP A 192 -21.57 10.48 -26.84
C ASP A 192 -20.80 9.66 -27.91
N GLY A 193 -20.07 10.33 -28.79
CA GLY A 193 -19.23 9.75 -29.84
C GLY A 193 -19.92 9.64 -31.20
N GLU A 194 -19.24 8.96 -32.14
CA GLU A 194 -19.80 8.61 -33.43
C GLU A 194 -20.28 7.14 -33.36
N PRO A 195 -21.57 6.83 -33.59
CA PRO A 195 -22.11 5.47 -33.49
C PRO A 195 -21.39 4.46 -34.38
N ASN A 196 -20.81 4.94 -35.49
CA ASN A 196 -20.03 4.14 -36.44
C ASN A 196 -18.51 4.34 -36.29
N GLY A 197 -18.07 5.00 -35.22
CA GLY A 197 -16.66 5.27 -34.96
C GLY A 197 -15.91 4.00 -34.63
N THR A 198 -14.66 3.91 -35.07
CA THR A 198 -13.80 2.74 -34.84
C THR A 198 -13.26 2.64 -33.40
N MET A 199 -13.48 3.67 -32.58
CA MET A 199 -13.00 3.74 -31.19
C MET A 199 -14.05 4.38 -30.28
N GLN A 200 -14.33 3.76 -29.14
CA GLN A 200 -15.20 4.28 -28.08
C GLN A 200 -14.38 4.37 -26.78
N VAL A 201 -14.45 5.50 -26.09
CA VAL A 201 -13.87 5.66 -24.75
C VAL A 201 -15.04 5.75 -23.75
N GLY A 202 -15.10 4.85 -22.77
CA GLY A 202 -16.22 4.75 -21.83
C GLY A 202 -15.79 4.69 -20.36
N TRP A 203 -16.61 5.32 -19.51
CA TRP A 203 -16.61 5.26 -18.03
C TRP A 203 -15.45 5.92 -17.27
N GLY A 204 -15.16 7.19 -17.55
CA GLY A 204 -14.40 8.04 -16.63
C GLY A 204 -15.31 8.66 -15.55
N ARG A 205 -14.99 8.48 -14.26
CA ARG A 205 -15.58 9.25 -13.16
C ARG A 205 -14.47 9.99 -12.43
N CYS A 206 -14.69 11.26 -12.07
CA CYS A 206 -13.74 12.03 -11.26
C CYS A 206 -13.79 11.58 -9.78
N LEU A 207 -13.17 10.43 -9.47
CA LEU A 207 -13.19 9.82 -8.14
C LEU A 207 -12.15 10.40 -7.18
N ASP A 208 -10.99 10.82 -7.70
CA ASP A 208 -9.89 11.30 -6.87
C ASP A 208 -10.27 12.50 -5.99
N ARG A 209 -11.04 13.46 -6.52
CA ARG A 209 -11.56 14.60 -5.74
C ARG A 209 -12.44 14.15 -4.57
N LEU A 210 -13.30 13.16 -4.78
CA LEU A 210 -14.19 12.64 -3.73
C LEU A 210 -13.38 11.93 -2.64
N TRP A 211 -12.36 11.17 -3.04
CA TRP A 211 -11.45 10.54 -2.09
C TRP A 211 -10.66 11.57 -1.30
N TRP A 212 -10.11 12.60 -1.95
CA TRP A 212 -9.47 13.72 -1.27
C TRP A 212 -10.41 14.40 -0.27
N GLN A 213 -11.65 14.74 -0.66
CA GLN A 213 -12.64 15.32 0.26
C GLN A 213 -12.89 14.42 1.46
N TRP A 214 -13.00 13.10 1.25
CA TRP A 214 -13.16 12.12 2.31
C TRP A 214 -11.95 12.11 3.27
N GLN A 215 -10.71 12.19 2.75
CA GLN A 215 -9.49 12.29 3.55
C GLN A 215 -9.49 13.56 4.42
N GLN A 216 -9.95 14.69 3.87
CA GLN A 216 -9.94 15.98 4.56
C GLN A 216 -10.94 16.10 5.72
N VAL A 217 -11.95 15.23 5.80
CA VAL A 217 -12.93 15.25 6.90
C VAL A 217 -12.28 14.87 8.24
N ASP A 218 -11.30 13.95 8.24
CA ASP A 218 -10.54 13.57 9.43
C ASP A 218 -9.11 13.13 9.04
N PRO A 219 -8.22 14.09 8.69
CA PRO A 219 -6.90 13.76 8.13
C PRO A 219 -6.05 12.90 9.06
N ALA A 220 -6.20 13.06 10.38
CA ALA A 220 -5.44 12.30 11.37
C ALA A 220 -5.72 10.79 11.27
N ARG A 221 -6.90 10.39 10.82
CA ARG A 221 -7.27 8.98 10.62
C ARG A 221 -7.26 8.55 9.18
N ARG A 222 -7.60 9.45 8.25
CA ARG A 222 -7.96 9.11 6.87
C ARG A 222 -6.87 9.39 5.85
N LEU A 223 -5.88 10.24 6.17
CA LEU A 223 -4.86 10.61 5.21
C LEU A 223 -4.07 9.39 4.72
N LEU A 224 -3.70 8.50 5.64
CA LEU A 224 -2.95 7.28 5.36
C LEU A 224 -3.79 6.00 5.55
N ASP A 225 -5.12 6.13 5.60
CA ASP A 225 -6.00 4.97 5.75
C ASP A 225 -5.93 4.11 4.49
N TYR A 226 -5.38 2.91 4.65
CA TYR A 226 -5.12 1.99 3.55
C TYR A 226 -5.20 0.56 4.08
N SER A 227 -6.17 -0.22 3.58
CA SER A 227 -6.38 -1.59 3.99
C SER A 227 -7.23 -2.34 2.97
N GLY A 228 -7.13 -3.66 2.98
CA GLY A 228 -7.86 -4.56 2.09
C GLY A 228 -6.91 -5.49 1.35
N LEU A 229 -7.36 -5.94 0.17
CA LEU A 229 -6.59 -6.83 -0.70
C LEU A 229 -5.52 -6.04 -1.45
N TYR A 230 -4.32 -6.59 -1.50
CA TYR A 230 -3.23 -6.12 -2.37
C TYR A 230 -3.55 -6.38 -3.85
N ASP A 231 -4.11 -7.55 -4.15
CA ASP A 231 -4.40 -8.03 -5.50
C ASP A 231 -5.53 -9.08 -5.47
N THR A 232 -6.28 -9.20 -6.56
CA THR A 232 -7.44 -10.11 -6.66
C THR A 232 -7.04 -11.58 -6.67
N ASP A 233 -5.81 -11.90 -7.07
CA ASP A 233 -5.39 -13.28 -7.35
C ASP A 233 -4.60 -13.91 -6.20
N SER A 234 -3.89 -13.10 -5.42
CA SER A 234 -2.88 -13.57 -4.46
C SER A 234 -3.31 -13.44 -2.99
N GLY A 235 -4.37 -12.69 -2.67
CA GLY A 235 -4.91 -12.57 -1.32
C GLY A 235 -3.97 -11.89 -0.31
N GLY A 236 -2.91 -11.22 -0.78
CA GLY A 236 -2.00 -10.44 0.05
C GLY A 236 -2.71 -9.28 0.76
N GLN A 237 -2.22 -8.92 1.95
CA GLN A 237 -2.71 -7.74 2.66
C GLN A 237 -1.98 -6.50 2.17
N ALA A 238 -2.73 -5.43 1.90
CA ALA A 238 -2.19 -4.21 1.35
C ALA A 238 -1.42 -3.37 2.40
N THR A 239 -0.35 -2.71 1.98
CA THR A 239 0.53 -1.87 2.79
C THR A 239 0.88 -0.55 2.10
N LEU A 240 1.34 0.46 2.85
CA LEU A 240 1.74 1.75 2.26
C LEU A 240 3.02 1.62 1.41
N GLU A 241 3.79 0.55 1.63
CA GLU A 241 5.01 0.23 0.91
C GLU A 241 4.74 -0.52 -0.41
N ASP A 242 3.49 -0.85 -0.72
CA ASP A 242 3.13 -1.53 -1.95
C ASP A 242 3.49 -0.67 -3.18
N ASP A 243 4.16 -1.29 -4.16
CA ASP A 243 4.52 -0.64 -5.41
C ASP A 243 3.28 -0.44 -6.31
N LEU A 244 3.12 0.79 -6.78
CA LEU A 244 2.17 1.19 -7.81
C LEU A 244 2.89 1.20 -9.16
N SER A 245 2.71 0.12 -9.92
CA SER A 245 3.35 0.00 -11.24
C SER A 245 2.72 0.93 -12.27
N LEU A 246 3.57 1.74 -12.92
CA LEU A 246 3.21 2.65 -14.00
C LEU A 246 3.56 2.06 -15.38
N GLY A 247 3.76 0.73 -15.45
CA GLY A 247 3.90 -0.02 -16.71
C GLY A 247 5.10 0.41 -17.56
N GLY A 248 6.13 0.99 -16.95
CA GLY A 248 7.31 1.52 -17.64
C GLY A 248 7.12 2.91 -18.27
N LEU A 249 5.92 3.52 -18.16
CA LEU A 249 5.67 4.87 -18.67
C LEU A 249 6.37 5.94 -17.80
N ALA A 250 6.55 5.63 -16.52
CA ALA A 250 7.37 6.36 -15.57
C ALA A 250 7.94 5.39 -14.52
N LYS A 251 8.76 5.92 -13.61
CA LYS A 251 9.24 5.16 -12.45
C LYS A 251 8.07 4.84 -11.53
N ASP A 252 7.99 3.59 -11.10
CA ASP A 252 7.02 3.13 -10.10
C ASP A 252 7.17 3.93 -8.78
N VAL A 253 6.04 4.14 -8.12
CA VAL A 253 5.91 4.87 -6.84
C VAL A 253 5.26 3.98 -5.81
N THR A 254 5.41 4.27 -4.52
CA THR A 254 4.71 3.51 -3.48
C THR A 254 3.32 4.08 -3.22
N VAL A 255 2.43 3.30 -2.59
CA VAL A 255 1.14 3.80 -2.11
C VAL A 255 1.34 5.02 -1.20
N GLY A 256 2.27 4.95 -0.26
CA GLY A 256 2.58 6.02 0.69
C GLY A 256 2.97 7.34 0.02
N ASP A 257 3.65 7.29 -1.13
CA ASP A 257 4.07 8.48 -1.88
C ASP A 257 2.89 9.29 -2.43
N VAL A 258 1.73 8.66 -2.64
CA VAL A 258 0.57 9.28 -3.30
C VAL A 258 -0.64 9.48 -2.38
N MET A 259 -0.53 9.11 -1.10
CA MET A 259 -1.64 9.28 -0.16
C MET A 259 -1.96 10.75 0.14
N ASP A 260 -0.95 11.63 0.13
CA ASP A 260 -1.08 13.06 0.43
C ASP A 260 -0.93 13.92 -0.84
N THR A 261 -2.02 14.57 -1.25
CA THR A 261 -2.01 15.48 -2.41
C THR A 261 -1.29 16.81 -2.13
N GLN A 262 -0.96 17.12 -0.87
CA GLN A 262 -0.15 18.29 -0.53
C GLN A 262 1.35 18.05 -0.65
N GLY A 263 1.80 16.81 -0.93
CA GLY A 263 3.19 16.53 -1.31
C GLY A 263 3.54 17.08 -2.70
N GLU A 264 2.54 17.37 -3.54
CA GLU A 264 2.68 17.82 -4.92
C GLU A 264 2.82 19.34 -5.01
N CYS A 265 3.96 19.86 -4.54
CA CYS A 265 4.37 21.21 -4.89
C CYS A 265 4.97 21.20 -6.30
N GLN A 266 4.33 21.91 -7.23
CA GLN A 266 4.90 22.25 -8.54
C GLN A 266 5.54 23.65 -8.50
#